data_AF-A0AA42J0R7-F1
#
_entry.id   AF-A0AA42J0R7-F1
#
_cell.length_a   1.000
_cell.length_b   1.000
_cell.length_c   1.000
_cell.angle_alpha   90.00
_cell.angle_beta   90.00
_cell.angle_gamma   90.00
#
_symmetry.space_group_name_H-M   'P 1'
#
loop_
_entity.id
_entity.type
_entity.pdbx_description
1 polymer ?
#
loop_
_entity_poly.entity_id
_entity_poly.type
_entity_poly.pdbx_seq_one_letter_code
_entity_poly.pdbx_strand_id
1 'polypeptide(L)'
;MIITETTFEISWSNFCWIDSSADNQEDLCLHGNVTVTIEDTQLSYSCCTSAAALQMLRTLTQDHKITPYEQMLPCCGHSLFASDDLSKVTVSGCDNGIDYLVIHKENTVVIETEDGILYTVSLPKYRAKVLKFARAVEKFYLQCSPKILPTEPYEKDGYLAFWNEWTQHMFRAMHLYENQLLNRALLSTHYRNEWELDGGRPYDASQNVRKEYIGACLQIAVNLYIQQHFTNNLAVIYDDKYNCAVKNEKEFIESCLTSIESQSYPFHWVDEEETYYGTRHIWKANRIDIETLFRKIIISDLGDNTELDCSVYIVDLETGTVFFLYDDRGMDIFYELS
;
A
#
# COMPACT_ATOMS: atom_id res chain seq x y z
N MET A 1 -30.76 -19.02 9.16
CA MET A 1 -29.87 -19.56 8.14
C MET A 1 -28.56 -18.81 8.30
N ILE A 2 -27.52 -19.46 8.83
CA ILE A 2 -26.20 -18.84 8.95
C ILE A 2 -25.63 -18.89 7.54
N ILE A 3 -25.55 -17.75 6.86
CA ILE A 3 -24.82 -17.66 5.60
C ILE A 3 -23.35 -17.77 6.00
N THR A 4 -22.75 -18.93 5.81
CA THR A 4 -21.31 -19.10 5.97
C THR A 4 -20.65 -18.36 4.82
N GLU A 5 -19.81 -17.39 5.16
CA GLU A 5 -19.06 -16.60 4.18
C GLU A 5 -18.09 -17.49 3.41
N THR A 6 -18.06 -17.34 2.08
CA THR A 6 -17.21 -18.16 1.21
C THR A 6 -15.74 -18.05 1.62
N THR A 7 -15.07 -19.18 1.80
CA THR A 7 -13.63 -19.25 2.07
C THR A 7 -12.82 -18.96 0.81
N PHE A 8 -11.77 -18.14 0.98
CA PHE A 8 -10.85 -17.77 -0.08
C PHE A 8 -9.46 -17.67 0.56
N GLU A 9 -8.49 -18.42 0.04
CA GLU A 9 -7.10 -18.38 0.49
C GLU A 9 -6.18 -18.49 -0.71
N ILE A 10 -5.04 -17.79 -0.65
CA ILE A 10 -3.94 -17.93 -1.58
C ILE A 10 -2.76 -18.43 -0.78
N SER A 11 -2.26 -19.60 -1.15
CA SER A 11 -1.04 -20.17 -0.57
C SER A 11 0.04 -20.28 -1.63
N TRP A 12 1.29 -20.18 -1.21
CA TRP A 12 2.44 -20.25 -2.10
C TRP A 12 3.58 -21.02 -1.44
N SER A 13 4.47 -21.55 -2.28
CA SER A 13 5.69 -22.21 -1.82
C SER A 13 6.77 -22.19 -2.91
N ASN A 14 8.00 -22.45 -2.50
CA ASN A 14 9.15 -22.61 -3.40
C ASN A 14 9.37 -21.42 -4.32
N PHE A 15 9.34 -20.20 -3.77
CA PHE A 15 9.79 -19.02 -4.51
C PHE A 15 11.24 -19.21 -4.95
N CYS A 16 11.47 -19.05 -6.24
CA CYS A 16 12.79 -19.19 -6.85
C CYS A 16 12.91 -18.35 -8.11
N TRP A 17 14.16 -18.07 -8.48
CA TRP A 17 14.51 -17.59 -9.81
C TRP A 17 14.59 -18.76 -10.78
N ILE A 18 14.65 -18.48 -12.09
CA ILE A 18 14.60 -19.46 -13.18
C ILE A 18 15.73 -20.51 -13.10
N ASP A 19 16.87 -20.16 -12.52
CA ASP A 19 18.02 -21.04 -12.27
C ASP A 19 17.91 -21.81 -10.95
N SER A 20 16.77 -21.71 -10.26
CA SER A 20 16.52 -22.26 -8.91
C SER A 20 17.40 -21.68 -7.80
N SER A 21 18.11 -20.58 -8.05
CA SER A 21 18.86 -19.87 -7.02
C SER A 21 17.92 -19.09 -6.08
N ALA A 22 18.43 -18.75 -4.91
CA ALA A 22 17.74 -17.88 -3.95
C ALA A 22 17.89 -16.39 -4.30
N ASP A 23 18.93 -16.02 -5.05
CA ASP A 23 19.22 -14.65 -5.48
C ASP A 23 19.84 -14.68 -6.89
N ASN A 24 19.17 -14.04 -7.84
CA ASN A 24 19.63 -13.87 -9.21
C ASN A 24 19.29 -12.44 -9.65
N GLN A 25 20.31 -11.64 -9.96
CA GLN A 25 20.10 -10.23 -10.30
C GLN A 25 19.59 -10.01 -11.74
N GLU A 26 19.78 -10.98 -12.64
CA GLU A 26 19.40 -10.87 -14.06
C GLU A 26 17.98 -11.38 -14.32
N ASP A 27 17.49 -12.31 -13.52
CA ASP A 27 16.11 -12.78 -13.62
C ASP A 27 15.13 -11.78 -13.02
N LEU A 28 14.23 -11.26 -13.85
CA LEU A 28 13.24 -10.26 -13.46
C LEU A 28 11.91 -10.89 -13.04
N CYS A 29 11.69 -12.18 -13.30
CA CYS A 29 10.43 -12.87 -13.04
C CYS A 29 10.56 -13.82 -11.86
N LEU A 30 9.72 -13.66 -10.85
CA LEU A 30 9.67 -14.61 -9.74
C LEU A 30 8.82 -15.81 -10.12
N HIS A 31 9.31 -17.00 -9.82
CA HIS A 31 8.60 -18.26 -10.04
C HIS A 31 8.27 -18.96 -8.72
N GLY A 32 7.30 -19.86 -8.75
CA GLY A 32 6.89 -20.62 -7.58
C GLY A 32 5.59 -21.39 -7.78
N ASN A 33 5.22 -22.17 -6.76
CA ASN A 33 3.92 -22.84 -6.73
C ASN A 33 2.91 -21.94 -6.04
N VAL A 34 1.79 -21.69 -6.70
CA VAL A 34 0.67 -20.92 -6.15
C VAL A 34 -0.58 -21.78 -6.20
N THR A 35 -1.32 -21.79 -5.09
CA THR A 35 -2.62 -22.46 -4.97
C THR A 35 -3.65 -21.46 -4.48
N VAL A 36 -4.69 -21.23 -5.30
CA VAL A 36 -5.90 -20.50 -4.93
C VAL A 36 -6.93 -21.52 -4.47
N THR A 37 -7.37 -21.41 -3.22
CA THR A 37 -8.40 -22.27 -2.63
C THR A 37 -9.68 -21.47 -2.42
N ILE A 38 -10.77 -21.94 -3.00
CA ILE A 38 -12.11 -21.34 -2.89
C ILE A 38 -13.07 -22.45 -2.49
N GLU A 39 -13.51 -22.45 -1.23
CA GLU A 39 -14.18 -23.61 -0.61
C GLU A 39 -13.40 -24.91 -0.85
N ASP A 40 -14.03 -25.87 -1.53
CA ASP A 40 -13.46 -27.18 -1.85
C ASP A 40 -12.65 -27.17 -3.15
N THR A 41 -12.67 -26.08 -3.93
CA THR A 41 -11.93 -25.98 -5.19
C THR A 41 -10.50 -25.49 -4.95
N GLN A 42 -9.54 -26.22 -5.52
CA GLN A 42 -8.12 -25.85 -5.51
C GLN A 42 -7.62 -25.66 -6.94
N LEU A 43 -7.15 -24.46 -7.23
CA LEU A 43 -6.50 -24.09 -8.48
C LEU A 43 -5.01 -23.94 -8.21
N SER A 44 -4.20 -24.92 -8.60
CA SER A 44 -2.78 -24.98 -8.27
C SER A 44 -1.90 -25.05 -9.51
N TYR A 45 -0.92 -24.16 -9.59
CA TYR A 45 0.01 -24.11 -10.72
C TYR A 45 1.42 -23.69 -10.29
N SER A 46 2.44 -24.21 -10.99
CA SER A 46 3.81 -23.70 -10.91
C SER A 46 3.96 -22.56 -11.91
N CYS A 47 3.76 -21.33 -11.46
CA CYS A 47 3.57 -20.15 -12.32
C CYS A 47 4.72 -19.15 -12.25
N CYS A 48 4.70 -18.18 -13.17
CA CYS A 48 5.35 -16.88 -12.95
C CYS A 48 4.55 -16.16 -11.85
N THR A 49 5.04 -16.24 -10.62
CA THR A 49 4.38 -15.75 -9.41
C THR A 49 4.28 -14.22 -9.41
N SER A 50 5.29 -13.51 -9.93
CA SER A 50 5.21 -12.04 -10.04
C SER A 50 4.10 -11.60 -11.00
N ALA A 51 3.96 -12.25 -12.15
CA ALA A 51 2.86 -12.00 -13.09
C ALA A 51 1.50 -12.36 -12.48
N ALA A 52 1.39 -13.51 -11.80
CA ALA A 52 0.17 -13.91 -11.09
C ALA A 52 -0.27 -12.85 -10.07
N ALA A 53 0.67 -12.37 -9.23
CA ALA A 53 0.38 -11.38 -8.22
C ALA A 53 -0.04 -10.04 -8.82
N LEU A 54 0.61 -9.57 -9.90
CA LEU A 54 0.17 -8.34 -10.59
C LEU A 54 -1.23 -8.51 -11.18
N GLN A 55 -1.54 -9.65 -11.79
CA GLN A 55 -2.87 -9.91 -12.33
C GLN A 55 -3.93 -9.89 -11.23
N MET A 56 -3.68 -10.53 -10.09
CA MET A 56 -4.58 -10.47 -8.93
C MET A 56 -4.67 -9.07 -8.30
N LEU A 57 -3.60 -8.28 -8.34
CA LEU A 57 -3.65 -6.88 -7.89
C LEU A 57 -4.61 -6.05 -8.76
N ARG A 58 -4.62 -6.26 -10.08
CA ARG A 58 -5.57 -5.60 -10.99
C ARG A 58 -7.01 -5.92 -10.60
N THR A 59 -7.27 -7.17 -10.21
CA THR A 59 -8.62 -7.62 -9.84
C THR A 59 -9.14 -7.07 -8.52
N LEU A 60 -8.38 -6.25 -7.80
CA LEU A 60 -8.89 -5.50 -6.66
C LEU A 60 -9.80 -4.33 -7.05
N THR A 61 -9.70 -3.87 -8.31
CA THR A 61 -10.47 -2.72 -8.81
C THR A 61 -11.05 -2.91 -10.20
N GLN A 62 -10.68 -3.99 -10.90
CA GLN A 62 -11.07 -4.25 -12.28
C GLN A 62 -11.61 -5.66 -12.42
N ASP A 63 -12.67 -5.83 -13.21
CA ASP A 63 -13.11 -7.17 -13.59
C ASP A 63 -12.03 -7.86 -14.44
N HIS A 64 -11.91 -9.17 -14.28
CA HIS A 64 -11.03 -10.01 -15.07
C HIS A 64 -11.83 -11.08 -15.78
N LYS A 65 -11.57 -11.26 -17.07
CA LYS A 65 -12.19 -12.30 -17.89
C LYS A 65 -11.17 -13.36 -18.22
N ILE A 66 -11.63 -14.61 -18.28
CA ILE A 66 -10.80 -15.70 -18.77
C ILE A 66 -10.31 -15.35 -20.17
N THR A 67 -8.99 -15.29 -20.32
CA THR A 67 -8.33 -14.85 -21.55
C THR A 67 -7.05 -15.64 -21.78
N PRO A 68 -6.71 -15.97 -23.04
CA PRO A 68 -5.39 -16.52 -23.31
C PRO A 68 -4.31 -15.47 -22.98
N TYR A 69 -3.15 -15.94 -22.52
CA TYR A 69 -1.90 -15.18 -22.32
C TYR A 69 -1.83 -14.24 -21.10
N GLU A 70 -2.94 -13.92 -20.44
CA GLU A 70 -3.00 -13.09 -19.21
C GLU A 70 -3.79 -13.80 -18.09
N GLN A 71 -3.49 -15.08 -17.88
CA GLN A 71 -4.19 -15.90 -16.90
C GLN A 71 -3.89 -15.46 -15.45
N MET A 72 -4.79 -15.76 -14.51
CA MET A 72 -4.56 -15.52 -13.07
C MET A 72 -3.33 -16.25 -12.52
N LEU A 73 -3.05 -17.47 -12.99
CA LEU A 73 -1.85 -18.25 -12.70
C LEU A 73 -1.12 -18.58 -14.01
N PRO A 74 -0.36 -17.63 -14.58
CA PRO A 74 0.25 -17.79 -15.90
C PRO A 74 1.49 -18.69 -15.84
N CYS A 75 1.68 -19.56 -16.83
CA CYS A 75 2.88 -20.40 -16.90
C CYS A 75 4.17 -19.58 -17.01
N CYS A 76 4.14 -18.47 -17.74
CA CYS A 76 5.26 -17.54 -17.86
C CYS A 76 4.77 -16.10 -18.08
N GLY A 77 5.62 -15.13 -17.73
CA GLY A 77 5.46 -13.72 -18.13
C GLY A 77 6.53 -13.34 -19.13
N HIS A 78 6.58 -14.03 -20.28
CA HIS A 78 7.71 -14.05 -21.20
C HIS A 78 8.10 -12.66 -21.73
N SER A 79 7.14 -11.75 -21.87
CA SER A 79 7.39 -10.43 -22.40
C SER A 79 6.59 -9.36 -21.67
N LEU A 80 7.24 -8.25 -21.35
CA LEU A 80 6.66 -7.07 -20.72
C LEU A 80 6.60 -5.95 -21.76
N PHE A 81 5.41 -5.39 -22.01
CA PHE A 81 5.21 -4.25 -22.92
C PHE A 81 4.75 -3.05 -22.10
N ALA A 82 5.60 -2.03 -21.95
CA ALA A 82 5.22 -0.82 -21.22
C ALA A 82 4.27 0.07 -22.04
N SER A 83 3.40 0.80 -21.35
CA SER A 83 2.76 1.99 -21.91
C SER A 83 3.77 3.12 -22.10
N ASP A 84 3.48 4.07 -23.00
CA ASP A 84 4.37 5.21 -23.29
C ASP A 84 4.74 6.04 -22.05
N ASP A 85 3.86 6.09 -21.06
CA ASP A 85 4.05 6.81 -19.79
C ASP A 85 4.60 5.94 -18.65
N LEU A 86 4.94 4.67 -18.92
CA LEU A 86 5.41 3.67 -17.97
C LEU A 86 4.45 3.43 -16.79
N SER A 87 3.17 3.78 -16.91
CA SER A 87 2.18 3.60 -15.83
C SER A 87 1.52 2.22 -15.82
N LYS A 88 1.59 1.50 -16.93
CA LYS A 88 0.97 0.17 -17.13
C LYS A 88 1.90 -0.75 -17.91
N VAL A 89 1.76 -2.05 -17.69
CA VAL A 89 2.48 -3.07 -18.45
C VAL A 89 1.51 -4.10 -19.01
N THR A 90 1.72 -4.58 -20.23
CA THR A 90 1.10 -5.81 -20.70
C THR A 90 2.07 -6.95 -20.46
N VAL A 91 1.63 -8.00 -19.76
CA VAL A 91 2.45 -9.18 -19.47
C VAL A 91 1.97 -10.30 -20.39
N SER A 92 2.72 -10.56 -21.46
CA SER A 92 2.35 -11.61 -22.42
C SER A 92 3.05 -12.92 -22.06
N GLY A 93 2.26 -13.93 -21.72
CA GLY A 93 2.70 -15.31 -21.51
C GLY A 93 2.39 -16.25 -22.69
N CYS A 94 2.55 -17.55 -22.46
CA CYS A 94 1.97 -18.59 -23.30
C CYS A 94 0.50 -18.85 -22.92
N ASP A 95 -0.20 -19.68 -23.70
CA ASP A 95 -1.59 -20.05 -23.44
C ASP A 95 -1.75 -21.09 -22.31
N ASN A 96 -0.65 -21.57 -21.72
CA ASN A 96 -0.69 -22.47 -20.56
C ASN A 96 -0.81 -21.70 -19.23
N GLY A 97 -1.57 -22.26 -18.30
CA GLY A 97 -1.79 -21.70 -16.98
C GLY A 97 -3.11 -22.16 -16.40
N ILE A 98 -3.54 -21.51 -15.31
CA ILE A 98 -4.91 -21.62 -14.81
C ILE A 98 -5.50 -20.21 -14.76
N ASP A 99 -6.74 -20.08 -15.21
CA ASP A 99 -7.47 -18.82 -15.15
C ASP A 99 -8.79 -18.94 -14.40
N TYR A 100 -9.35 -17.81 -14.00
CA TYR A 100 -10.71 -17.72 -13.46
C TYR A 100 -11.24 -16.30 -13.60
N LEU A 101 -12.53 -16.17 -13.89
CA LEU A 101 -13.22 -14.88 -14.01
C LEU A 101 -13.32 -14.21 -12.63
N VAL A 102 -13.21 -12.88 -12.58
CA VAL A 102 -13.54 -12.06 -11.40
C VAL A 102 -14.48 -10.93 -11.83
N ILE A 103 -15.66 -10.86 -11.23
CA ILE A 103 -16.64 -9.79 -11.46
C ILE A 103 -16.98 -9.12 -10.13
N HIS A 104 -16.83 -7.80 -10.07
CA HIS A 104 -17.20 -7.01 -8.91
C HIS A 104 -18.71 -6.82 -8.80
N LYS A 105 -19.24 -7.01 -7.59
CA LYS A 105 -20.63 -6.71 -7.24
C LYS A 105 -20.70 -6.09 -5.86
N GLU A 106 -20.87 -4.77 -5.82
CA GLU A 106 -20.93 -3.99 -4.57
C GLU A 106 -19.76 -4.36 -3.63
N ASN A 107 -20.03 -4.97 -2.48
CA ASN A 107 -19.04 -5.39 -1.48
C ASN A 107 -18.57 -6.84 -1.64
N THR A 108 -18.75 -7.44 -2.81
CA THR A 108 -18.37 -8.83 -3.11
C THR A 108 -17.70 -8.95 -4.47
N VAL A 109 -16.97 -10.05 -4.65
CA VAL A 109 -16.47 -10.50 -5.95
C VAL A 109 -17.09 -11.85 -6.28
N VAL A 110 -17.56 -11.99 -7.51
CA VAL A 110 -18.01 -13.25 -8.08
C VAL A 110 -16.85 -13.86 -8.83
N ILE A 111 -16.49 -15.09 -8.48
CA ILE A 111 -15.43 -15.85 -9.14
C ILE A 111 -16.07 -17.00 -9.92
N GLU A 112 -15.70 -17.15 -11.19
CA GLU A 112 -16.10 -18.30 -12.01
C GLU A 112 -14.86 -19.06 -12.48
N THR A 113 -14.77 -20.34 -12.16
CA THR A 113 -13.67 -21.21 -12.64
C THR A 113 -13.87 -21.58 -14.11
N GLU A 114 -12.83 -22.11 -14.77
CA GLU A 114 -12.93 -22.60 -16.16
C GLU A 114 -13.99 -23.71 -16.33
N ASP A 115 -14.23 -24.50 -15.28
CA ASP A 115 -15.28 -25.52 -15.25
C ASP A 115 -16.70 -24.96 -15.00
N GLY A 116 -16.85 -23.63 -14.88
CA GLY A 116 -18.12 -22.94 -14.70
C GLY A 116 -18.64 -22.93 -13.27
N ILE A 117 -17.79 -23.19 -12.26
CA ILE A 117 -18.20 -23.16 -10.85
C ILE A 117 -18.16 -21.72 -10.34
N LEU A 118 -19.27 -21.26 -9.76
CA LEU A 118 -19.44 -19.90 -9.27
C LEU A 118 -19.30 -19.80 -7.75
N TYR A 119 -18.51 -18.82 -7.32
CA TYR A 119 -18.30 -18.46 -5.92
C TYR A 119 -18.59 -16.98 -5.70
N THR A 120 -19.01 -16.61 -4.49
CA THR A 120 -19.18 -15.20 -4.09
C THR A 120 -18.39 -14.94 -2.82
N VAL A 121 -17.32 -14.15 -2.92
CA VAL A 121 -16.40 -13.85 -1.81
C VAL A 121 -16.59 -12.39 -1.41
N SER A 122 -16.49 -12.06 -0.13
CA SER A 122 -16.50 -10.65 0.28
C SER A 122 -15.27 -9.92 -0.25
N LEU A 123 -15.46 -8.67 -0.71
CA LEU A 123 -14.37 -7.86 -1.24
C LEU A 123 -13.27 -7.60 -0.20
N PRO A 124 -13.56 -7.31 1.09
CA PRO A 124 -12.52 -7.14 2.11
C PRO A 124 -11.63 -8.38 2.27
N LYS A 125 -12.24 -9.58 2.32
CA LYS A 125 -11.50 -10.84 2.44
C LYS A 125 -10.66 -11.13 1.20
N TYR A 126 -11.25 -10.98 0.01
CA TYR A 126 -10.54 -11.14 -1.25
C TYR A 126 -9.31 -10.22 -1.30
N ARG A 127 -9.51 -8.93 -0.99
CA ARG A 127 -8.45 -7.92 -0.92
C ARG A 127 -7.34 -8.31 0.05
N ALA A 128 -7.68 -8.72 1.26
CA ALA A 128 -6.70 -9.12 2.27
C ALA A 128 -5.80 -10.27 1.78
N LYS A 129 -6.38 -11.28 1.12
CA LYS A 129 -5.62 -12.42 0.60
C LYS A 129 -4.74 -12.06 -0.59
N VAL A 130 -5.24 -11.26 -1.52
CA VAL A 130 -4.47 -10.77 -2.67
C VAL A 130 -3.30 -9.90 -2.21
N LEU A 131 -3.53 -8.94 -1.31
CA LEU A 131 -2.47 -8.07 -0.79
C LEU A 131 -1.42 -8.86 -0.02
N LYS A 132 -1.84 -9.84 0.80
CA LYS A 132 -0.92 -10.73 1.50
C LYS A 132 -0.01 -11.50 0.53
N PHE A 133 -0.57 -12.03 -0.57
CA PHE A 133 0.21 -12.72 -1.59
C PHE A 133 1.16 -11.78 -2.34
N ALA A 134 0.67 -10.62 -2.79
CA ALA A 134 1.49 -9.62 -3.46
C ALA A 134 2.67 -9.17 -2.57
N ARG A 135 2.42 -8.83 -1.31
CA ARG A 135 3.49 -8.44 -0.38
C ARG A 135 4.51 -9.54 -0.15
N ALA A 136 4.11 -10.81 -0.14
CA ALA A 136 5.05 -11.91 -0.04
C ALA A 136 5.99 -11.98 -1.26
N VAL A 137 5.46 -11.72 -2.46
CA VAL A 137 6.25 -11.60 -3.69
C VAL A 137 7.20 -10.41 -3.60
N GLU A 138 6.71 -9.20 -3.32
CA GLU A 138 7.54 -7.99 -3.24
C GLU A 138 8.63 -8.13 -2.17
N LYS A 139 8.30 -8.70 -1.01
CA LYS A 139 9.27 -9.00 0.05
C LYS A 139 10.40 -9.90 -0.43
N PHE A 140 10.10 -10.91 -1.25
CA PHE A 140 11.13 -11.77 -1.81
C PHE A 140 12.10 -10.98 -2.70
N TYR A 141 11.59 -10.07 -3.55
CA TYR A 141 12.44 -9.17 -4.33
C TYR A 141 13.31 -8.25 -3.44
N LEU A 142 12.74 -7.69 -2.37
CA LEU A 142 13.46 -6.79 -1.46
C LEU A 142 14.54 -7.48 -0.62
N GLN A 143 14.43 -8.80 -0.41
CA GLN A 143 15.44 -9.61 0.28
C GLN A 143 16.62 -9.98 -0.63
N CYS A 144 16.45 -9.85 -1.95
CA CYS A 144 17.47 -10.19 -2.94
C CYS A 144 18.38 -8.99 -3.25
N SER A 145 19.48 -9.27 -3.92
CA SER A 145 20.34 -8.23 -4.47
C SER A 145 19.56 -7.40 -5.51
N PRO A 146 19.81 -6.08 -5.62
CA PRO A 146 19.12 -5.24 -6.59
C PRO A 146 19.24 -5.81 -8.01
N LYS A 147 18.12 -5.82 -8.74
CA LYS A 147 18.08 -6.34 -10.11
C LYS A 147 18.96 -5.51 -11.04
N ILE A 148 19.68 -6.19 -11.92
CA ILE A 148 20.40 -5.56 -13.03
C ILE A 148 19.35 -5.29 -14.10
N LEU A 149 19.09 -4.01 -14.36
CA LEU A 149 18.14 -3.63 -15.40
C LEU A 149 18.70 -4.00 -16.79
N PRO A 150 17.85 -4.52 -17.70
CA PRO A 150 18.25 -4.78 -19.08
C PRO A 150 18.83 -3.54 -19.75
N THR A 151 19.80 -3.75 -20.64
CA THR A 151 20.34 -2.66 -21.46
C THR A 151 19.41 -2.29 -22.61
N GLU A 152 18.56 -3.22 -23.05
CA GLU A 152 17.58 -2.97 -24.10
C GLU A 152 16.46 -2.08 -23.54
N PRO A 153 16.24 -0.87 -24.11
CA PRO A 153 15.29 0.09 -23.54
C PRO A 153 13.89 -0.48 -23.34
N TYR A 154 13.44 -1.26 -24.32
CA TYR A 154 12.11 -1.86 -24.31
C TYR A 154 11.88 -2.82 -23.13
N GLU A 155 12.86 -3.69 -22.82
CA GLU A 155 12.76 -4.61 -21.68
C GLU A 155 12.87 -3.89 -20.34
N LYS A 156 13.78 -2.90 -20.28
CA LYS A 156 13.93 -2.04 -19.10
C LYS A 156 12.63 -1.30 -18.79
N ASP A 157 12.02 -0.68 -19.79
CA ASP A 157 10.78 0.07 -19.64
C ASP A 157 9.63 -0.84 -19.21
N GLY A 158 9.55 -2.06 -19.78
CA GLY A 158 8.60 -3.09 -19.33
C GLY A 158 8.74 -3.43 -17.84
N TYR A 159 9.96 -3.60 -17.35
CA TYR A 159 10.23 -3.87 -15.93
C TYR A 159 9.89 -2.67 -15.03
N LEU A 160 10.22 -1.45 -15.45
CA LEU A 160 9.87 -0.24 -14.70
C LEU A 160 8.35 -0.06 -14.64
N ALA A 161 7.65 -0.25 -15.75
CA ALA A 161 6.21 -0.16 -15.83
C ALA A 161 5.50 -1.22 -14.97
N PHE A 162 6.06 -2.43 -14.87
CA PHE A 162 5.57 -3.48 -13.98
C PHE A 162 5.52 -3.00 -12.53
N TRP A 163 6.62 -2.46 -12.01
CA TRP A 163 6.68 -2.00 -10.61
C TRP A 163 5.93 -0.70 -10.35
N ASN A 164 5.81 0.16 -11.36
CA ASN A 164 4.95 1.34 -11.30
C ASN A 164 3.48 0.93 -11.17
N GLU A 165 3.00 0.04 -12.04
CA GLU A 165 1.63 -0.47 -12.00
C GLU A 165 1.36 -1.23 -10.69
N TRP A 166 2.29 -2.08 -10.27
CA TRP A 166 2.24 -2.79 -8.99
C TRP A 166 2.00 -1.83 -7.82
N THR A 167 2.83 -0.78 -7.73
CA THR A 167 2.74 0.23 -6.67
C THR A 167 1.39 0.94 -6.70
N GLN A 168 0.90 1.29 -7.89
CA GLN A 168 -0.41 1.94 -8.03
C GLN A 168 -1.54 1.07 -7.51
N HIS A 169 -1.56 -0.23 -7.85
CA HIS A 169 -2.62 -1.13 -7.36
C HIS A 169 -2.52 -1.36 -5.85
N MET A 170 -1.31 -1.51 -5.30
CA MET A 170 -1.10 -1.59 -3.85
C MET A 170 -1.66 -0.36 -3.14
N PHE A 171 -1.36 0.85 -3.63
CA PHE A 171 -1.82 2.09 -3.00
C PHE A 171 -3.33 2.30 -3.20
N ARG A 172 -3.88 1.96 -4.36
CA ARG A 172 -5.35 1.97 -4.60
C ARG A 172 -6.08 1.03 -3.67
N ALA A 173 -5.58 -0.19 -3.48
CA ALA A 173 -6.20 -1.19 -2.62
C ALA A 173 -6.25 -0.76 -1.15
N MET A 174 -5.27 0.00 -0.70
CA MET A 174 -5.22 0.61 0.62
C MET A 174 -5.99 1.95 0.70
N HIS A 175 -6.67 2.35 -0.38
CA HIS A 175 -7.44 3.58 -0.49
C HIS A 175 -6.60 4.86 -0.32
N LEU A 176 -5.29 4.79 -0.61
CA LEU A 176 -4.36 5.91 -0.46
C LEU A 176 -4.57 7.02 -1.50
N TYR A 177 -5.27 6.72 -2.60
CA TYR A 177 -5.64 7.71 -3.62
C TYR A 177 -7.11 8.13 -3.56
N GLU A 178 -7.83 7.78 -2.49
CA GLU A 178 -9.24 8.17 -2.35
C GLU A 178 -9.41 9.68 -2.31
N ASN A 179 -10.49 10.12 -2.94
CA ASN A 179 -10.84 11.53 -3.10
C ASN A 179 -11.55 12.06 -1.84
N GLN A 180 -10.92 11.85 -0.68
CA GLN A 180 -11.31 12.32 0.64
C GLN A 180 -10.09 12.31 1.58
N LEU A 181 -10.26 12.80 2.81
CA LEU A 181 -9.25 12.68 3.85
C LEU A 181 -8.85 11.21 4.08
N LEU A 182 -7.55 10.94 4.15
CA LEU A 182 -7.05 9.56 4.20
C LEU A 182 -7.53 8.81 5.45
N ASN A 183 -7.53 9.46 6.62
CA ASN A 183 -8.06 8.87 7.85
C ASN A 183 -9.51 8.38 7.73
N ARG A 184 -10.37 9.07 6.93
CA ARG A 184 -11.74 8.61 6.64
C ARG A 184 -11.76 7.44 5.67
N ALA A 185 -10.91 7.47 4.65
CA ALA A 185 -10.79 6.39 3.67
C ALA A 185 -10.34 5.06 4.29
N LEU A 186 -9.37 5.14 5.21
CA LEU A 186 -8.81 3.98 5.91
C LEU A 186 -9.86 3.22 6.73
N LEU A 187 -10.92 3.85 7.22
CA LEU A 187 -11.98 3.18 8.01
C LEU A 187 -12.75 2.10 7.22
N SER A 188 -12.67 2.13 5.89
CA SER A 188 -13.29 1.12 5.03
C SER A 188 -12.41 -0.11 4.78
N THR A 189 -11.11 0.00 5.07
CA THR A 189 -10.10 -1.03 4.78
C THR A 189 -9.32 -1.46 6.03
N HIS A 190 -9.42 -0.70 7.12
CA HIS A 190 -8.67 -0.90 8.35
C HIS A 190 -9.56 -0.72 9.58
N TYR A 191 -9.17 -1.39 10.67
CA TYR A 191 -9.62 -1.12 12.02
C TYR A 191 -8.72 -0.08 12.70
N ARG A 192 -9.29 0.87 13.43
CA ARG A 192 -8.59 2.00 14.06
C ARG A 192 -8.43 1.80 15.58
N ASN A 193 -7.20 2.00 16.06
CA ASN A 193 -6.86 2.17 17.47
C ASN A 193 -6.39 3.60 17.73
N GLU A 194 -7.07 4.28 18.64
CA GLU A 194 -6.81 5.68 18.99
C GLU A 194 -6.01 5.77 20.30
N TRP A 195 -5.06 6.71 20.34
CA TRP A 195 -4.17 6.93 21.48
C TRP A 195 -4.09 8.42 21.80
N GLU A 196 -4.39 8.77 23.04
CA GLU A 196 -4.13 10.10 23.57
C GLU A 196 -2.64 10.26 23.90
N LEU A 197 -2.12 11.45 23.64
CA LEU A 197 -0.80 11.87 24.12
C LEU A 197 -0.91 12.47 25.54
N ASP A 198 0.13 13.15 26.04
CA ASP A 198 0.16 13.62 27.44
C ASP A 198 -1.05 14.52 27.76
N GLY A 199 -1.91 14.11 28.69
CA GLY A 199 -3.05 14.91 29.19
C GLY A 199 -2.66 16.08 30.11
N GLY A 200 -1.36 16.37 30.21
CA GLY A 200 -0.82 17.52 30.91
C GLY A 200 -1.26 18.87 30.32
N ARG A 201 -0.87 19.97 30.98
CA ARG A 201 -1.13 21.31 30.45
C ARG A 201 -0.06 21.68 29.42
N PRO A 202 -0.41 21.99 28.16
CA PRO A 202 0.57 22.40 27.14
C PRO A 202 1.23 23.76 27.46
N TYR A 203 0.51 24.65 28.14
CA TYR A 203 0.96 26.00 28.45
C TYR A 203 1.26 26.20 29.93
N ASP A 204 2.25 27.04 30.23
CA ASP A 204 2.50 27.54 31.58
C ASP A 204 1.50 28.66 31.98
N ALA A 205 1.63 29.20 33.19
CA ALA A 205 0.76 30.27 33.68
C ALA A 205 0.87 31.59 32.86
N SER A 206 1.94 31.74 32.08
CA SER A 206 2.21 32.89 31.21
C SER A 206 1.85 32.61 29.75
N GLN A 207 1.15 31.52 29.45
CA GLN A 207 0.79 31.08 28.09
C GLN A 207 1.99 30.72 27.20
N ASN A 208 3.16 30.42 27.78
CA ASN A 208 4.28 29.88 26.99
C ASN A 208 4.13 28.36 26.86
N VAL A 209 4.44 27.85 25.67
CA VAL A 209 4.49 26.40 25.41
C VAL A 209 5.56 25.74 26.28
N ARG A 210 5.17 24.68 26.99
CA ARG A 210 6.03 23.94 27.92
C ARG A 210 6.88 22.92 27.16
N LYS A 211 8.20 23.03 27.27
CA LYS A 211 9.14 22.11 26.58
C LYS A 211 9.04 20.68 27.10
N GLU A 212 8.77 20.53 28.39
CA GLU A 212 8.58 19.22 29.02
C GLU A 212 7.33 18.51 28.50
N TYR A 213 6.28 19.25 28.16
CA TYR A 213 5.05 18.71 27.56
C TYR A 213 5.34 18.17 26.15
N ILE A 214 5.98 18.97 25.30
CA ILE A 214 6.42 18.53 23.95
C ILE A 214 7.30 17.28 24.07
N GLY A 215 8.22 17.26 25.05
CA GLY A 215 9.10 16.12 25.29
C GLY A 215 8.33 14.85 25.68
N ALA A 216 7.31 14.96 26.51
CA ALA A 216 6.47 13.84 26.91
C ALA A 216 5.64 13.30 25.74
N CYS A 217 4.94 14.16 24.99
CA CYS A 217 4.19 13.77 23.79
C CYS A 217 5.09 13.08 22.76
N LEU A 218 6.28 13.63 22.50
CA LEU A 218 7.24 13.04 21.56
C LEU A 218 7.70 11.66 22.00
N GLN A 219 8.01 11.50 23.29
CA GLN A 219 8.47 10.22 23.82
C GLN A 219 7.41 9.13 23.68
N ILE A 220 6.13 9.47 23.92
CA ILE A 220 5.01 8.54 23.74
C ILE A 220 4.88 8.15 22.26
N ALA A 221 4.86 9.13 21.35
CA ALA A 221 4.74 8.90 19.91
C ALA A 221 5.87 8.02 19.35
N VAL A 222 7.12 8.33 19.70
CA VAL A 222 8.29 7.55 19.28
C VAL A 222 8.23 6.13 19.84
N ASN A 223 7.86 5.96 21.11
CA ASN A 223 7.75 4.64 21.72
C ASN A 223 6.68 3.78 21.04
N LEU A 224 5.50 4.35 20.78
CA LEU A 224 4.41 3.65 20.11
C LEU A 224 4.79 3.26 18.69
N TYR A 225 5.42 4.16 17.92
CA TYR A 225 5.93 3.86 16.58
C TYR A 225 6.93 2.69 16.59
N ILE A 226 7.92 2.70 17.50
CA ILE A 226 8.92 1.63 17.61
C ILE A 226 8.27 0.29 17.97
N GLN A 227 7.24 0.31 18.84
CA GLN A 227 6.51 -0.90 19.23
C GLN A 227 5.71 -1.53 18.09
N GLN A 228 5.38 -0.78 17.04
CA GLN A 228 4.70 -1.34 15.87
C GLN A 228 5.62 -2.14 14.95
N HIS A 229 6.96 -2.07 15.15
CA HIS A 229 7.93 -2.82 14.35
C HIS A 229 7.83 -2.58 12.83
N PHE A 230 7.58 -1.33 12.43
CA PHE A 230 7.53 -0.92 11.02
C PHE A 230 8.79 -1.36 10.28
N THR A 231 8.62 -1.90 9.06
CA THR A 231 9.77 -2.32 8.24
C THR A 231 10.43 -1.13 7.53
N ASN A 232 11.42 -1.42 6.67
CA ASN A 232 12.06 -0.40 5.83
C ASN A 232 11.36 -0.25 4.46
N ASN A 233 10.16 -0.82 4.26
CA ASN A 233 9.37 -0.61 3.05
C ASN A 233 8.17 0.29 3.39
N LEU A 234 8.40 1.60 3.40
CA LEU A 234 7.44 2.58 3.90
C LEU A 234 6.90 3.46 2.78
N ALA A 235 5.66 3.93 2.97
CA ALA A 235 5.16 5.13 2.33
C ALA A 235 4.88 6.21 3.37
N VAL A 236 5.32 7.43 3.11
CA VAL A 236 4.95 8.61 3.90
C VAL A 236 3.97 9.43 3.08
N ILE A 237 2.87 9.86 3.70
CA ILE A 237 1.79 10.58 3.02
C ILE A 237 1.58 11.89 3.75
N TYR A 238 1.46 12.97 2.98
CA TYR A 238 1.12 14.30 3.48
C TYR A 238 -0.10 14.85 2.74
N ASP A 239 -1.17 15.11 3.47
CA ASP A 239 -2.37 15.76 2.94
C ASP A 239 -2.28 17.29 3.17
N ASP A 240 -1.90 18.08 2.18
CA ASP A 240 -2.10 19.54 2.20
C ASP A 240 -3.59 19.83 1.96
N LYS A 241 -4.38 19.72 3.02
CA LYS A 241 -5.86 19.73 3.00
C LYS A 241 -6.47 21.02 2.46
N TYR A 242 -5.75 22.13 2.57
CA TYR A 242 -6.23 23.46 2.21
C TYR A 242 -5.48 24.04 1.00
N ASN A 243 -4.59 23.25 0.39
CA ASN A 243 -3.70 23.67 -0.69
C ASN A 243 -3.00 24.99 -0.36
N CYS A 244 -2.61 25.12 0.91
CA CYS A 244 -2.05 26.33 1.48
C CYS A 244 -0.59 26.11 1.87
N ALA A 245 0.17 25.37 1.05
CA ALA A 245 1.61 25.15 1.16
C ALA A 245 2.46 26.45 1.08
N VAL A 246 2.17 27.43 1.93
CA VAL A 246 2.90 28.69 2.09
C VAL A 246 4.07 28.55 3.07
N LYS A 247 4.28 27.37 3.67
CA LYS A 247 5.19 27.16 4.81
C LYS A 247 6.30 26.11 4.60
N ASN A 248 6.58 25.71 3.35
CA ASN A 248 7.64 24.74 3.00
C ASN A 248 7.51 23.36 3.71
N GLU A 249 6.28 22.92 3.99
CA GLU A 249 6.01 21.68 4.72
C GLU A 249 6.45 20.44 3.95
N LYS A 250 6.26 20.46 2.63
CA LYS A 250 6.71 19.39 1.72
C LYS A 250 8.22 19.22 1.81
N GLU A 251 8.97 20.32 1.71
CA GLU A 251 10.43 20.35 1.81
C GLU A 251 10.92 19.90 3.19
N PHE A 252 10.19 20.28 4.26
CA PHE A 252 10.49 19.80 5.60
C PHE A 252 10.30 18.28 5.72
N ILE A 253 9.19 17.74 5.22
CA ILE A 253 8.96 16.29 5.21
C ILE A 253 10.07 15.61 4.42
N GLU A 254 10.39 16.08 3.22
CA GLU A 254 11.49 15.56 2.39
C GLU A 254 12.83 15.55 3.12
N SER A 255 13.11 16.57 3.94
CA SER A 255 14.32 16.62 4.76
C SER A 255 14.39 15.54 5.86
N CYS A 256 13.23 14.98 6.25
CA CYS A 256 13.13 13.88 7.21
C CYS A 256 13.21 12.49 6.56
N LEU A 257 13.19 12.41 5.22
CA LEU A 257 13.16 11.15 4.48
C LEU A 257 14.49 10.87 3.78
N THR A 258 14.79 9.60 3.59
CA THR A 258 15.87 9.11 2.72
C THR A 258 15.39 8.91 1.27
N SER A 259 14.52 9.80 0.78
CA SER A 259 13.87 9.69 -0.53
C SER A 259 14.02 10.97 -1.35
N ILE A 260 13.94 10.85 -2.68
CA ILE A 260 14.26 11.92 -3.63
C ILE A 260 13.02 12.35 -4.44
N GLU A 261 11.98 11.52 -4.55
CA GLU A 261 10.81 11.82 -5.40
C GLU A 261 9.47 11.50 -4.73
N SER A 262 8.51 12.41 -4.93
CA SER A 262 7.14 12.35 -4.41
C SER A 262 6.15 12.29 -5.56
N GLN A 263 5.07 11.52 -5.42
CA GLN A 263 3.90 11.62 -6.30
C GLN A 263 2.85 12.50 -5.64
N SER A 264 2.12 13.30 -6.43
CA SER A 264 1.12 14.25 -5.92
C SER A 264 -0.24 14.04 -6.60
N TYR A 265 -1.30 14.07 -5.81
CA TYR A 265 -2.67 13.80 -6.27
C TYR A 265 -3.63 14.84 -5.70
N PRO A 266 -4.48 15.47 -6.54
CA PRO A 266 -5.54 16.33 -6.02
C PRO A 266 -6.62 15.49 -5.33
N PHE A 267 -7.17 16.01 -4.24
CA PHE A 267 -8.36 15.46 -3.62
C PHE A 267 -9.28 16.59 -3.12
N HIS A 268 -10.52 16.26 -2.76
CA HIS A 268 -11.43 17.16 -2.08
C HIS A 268 -12.02 16.47 -0.84
N TRP A 269 -12.50 17.26 0.11
CA TRP A 269 -13.14 16.76 1.32
C TRP A 269 -14.23 17.74 1.76
N VAL A 270 -15.18 17.24 2.55
CA VAL A 270 -16.33 18.01 3.00
C VAL A 270 -16.30 18.17 4.52
N ASP A 271 -16.49 19.40 4.97
CA ASP A 271 -16.70 19.80 6.36
C ASP A 271 -17.88 20.74 6.47
N GLU A 272 -18.82 20.45 7.36
CA GLU A 272 -20.02 21.28 7.61
C GLU A 272 -20.68 21.89 6.35
N GLU A 273 -20.81 21.10 5.27
CA GLU A 273 -21.37 21.47 3.95
C GLU A 273 -20.45 22.26 3.00
N GLU A 274 -19.24 22.61 3.42
CA GLU A 274 -18.23 23.24 2.57
C GLU A 274 -17.27 22.19 1.97
N THR A 275 -16.99 22.33 0.67
CA THR A 275 -16.02 21.49 -0.03
C THR A 275 -14.67 22.19 -0.11
N TYR A 276 -13.67 21.52 0.45
CA TYR A 276 -12.27 21.93 0.42
C TYR A 276 -11.50 21.11 -0.59
N TYR A 277 -10.45 21.69 -1.16
CA TYR A 277 -9.59 21.03 -2.14
C TYR A 277 -8.16 21.01 -1.61
N GLY A 278 -7.55 19.84 -1.64
CA GLY A 278 -6.20 19.61 -1.15
C GLY A 278 -5.34 18.85 -2.14
N THR A 279 -4.06 18.75 -1.79
CA THR A 279 -3.07 17.96 -2.53
C THR A 279 -2.48 16.90 -1.59
N ARG A 280 -2.54 15.63 -1.99
CA ARG A 280 -1.91 14.52 -1.31
C ARG A 280 -0.55 14.24 -1.92
N HIS A 281 0.51 14.33 -1.12
CA HIS A 281 1.87 13.97 -1.50
C HIS A 281 2.23 12.60 -0.90
N ILE A 282 2.85 11.73 -1.70
CA ILE A 282 3.22 10.38 -1.29
C ILE A 282 4.67 10.13 -1.66
N TRP A 283 5.47 9.73 -0.67
CA TRP A 283 6.87 9.33 -0.84
C TRP A 283 7.03 7.87 -0.47
N LYS A 284 7.77 7.10 -1.27
CA LYS A 284 8.37 5.87 -0.77
C LYS A 284 9.61 6.20 0.05
N ALA A 285 9.75 5.59 1.21
CA ALA A 285 10.88 5.80 2.11
C ALA A 285 11.37 4.48 2.67
N ASN A 286 12.67 4.39 2.93
CA ASN A 286 13.25 3.25 3.66
C ASN A 286 13.68 3.60 5.09
N ARG A 287 13.67 4.89 5.43
CA ARG A 287 13.96 5.42 6.75
C ARG A 287 13.31 6.79 6.90
N ILE A 288 12.91 7.10 8.13
CA ILE A 288 12.32 8.37 8.52
C ILE A 288 13.06 8.87 9.75
N ASP A 289 13.44 10.14 9.79
CA ASP A 289 13.80 10.82 11.03
C ASP A 289 12.52 11.15 11.82
N ILE A 290 12.00 10.11 12.51
CA ILE A 290 10.74 10.19 13.24
C ILE A 290 10.81 11.19 14.40
N GLU A 291 11.98 11.41 15.02
CA GLU A 291 12.10 12.36 16.12
C GLU A 291 11.89 13.80 15.64
N THR A 292 12.54 14.17 14.53
CA THR A 292 12.40 15.49 13.92
C THR A 292 10.99 15.69 13.37
N LEU A 293 10.46 14.71 12.63
CA LEU A 293 9.12 14.76 12.04
C LEU A 293 8.03 14.87 13.12
N PHE A 294 8.02 13.97 14.11
CA PHE A 294 6.98 13.96 15.14
C PHE A 294 7.03 15.19 16.02
N ARG A 295 8.23 15.70 16.33
CA ARG A 295 8.37 16.97 17.07
C ARG A 295 7.72 18.12 16.32
N LYS A 296 7.86 18.18 14.99
CA LYS A 296 7.25 19.24 14.18
C LYS A 296 5.72 19.14 14.19
N ILE A 297 5.19 17.93 14.04
CA ILE A 297 3.75 17.66 14.09
C ILE A 297 3.17 18.03 15.46
N ILE A 298 3.82 17.66 16.56
CA ILE A 298 3.33 17.98 17.92
C ILE A 298 3.29 19.50 18.18
N ILE A 299 4.16 20.28 17.55
CA ILE A 299 4.19 21.75 17.72
C ILE A 299 3.18 22.45 16.80
N SER A 300 2.55 21.73 15.86
CA SER A 300 1.64 22.31 14.85
C SER A 300 0.39 22.97 15.45
N ASP A 301 -0.14 22.40 16.53
CA ASP A 301 -1.33 22.90 17.24
C ASP A 301 -0.97 23.62 18.55
N LEU A 302 0.33 23.95 18.72
CA LEU A 302 0.85 24.68 19.89
C LEU A 302 1.29 26.10 19.51
N GLY A 303 0.55 27.08 20.02
CA GLY A 303 0.73 28.51 19.70
C GLY A 303 0.18 28.87 18.31
N ASP A 304 0.67 29.96 17.72
CA ASP A 304 0.21 30.45 16.40
C ASP A 304 0.87 29.72 15.20
N ASN A 305 1.44 28.52 15.41
CA ASN A 305 2.27 27.83 14.41
C ASN A 305 1.56 26.65 13.74
N THR A 306 0.55 26.93 12.92
CA THR A 306 -0.29 25.94 12.20
C THR A 306 0.42 25.20 11.05
N GLU A 307 1.64 24.69 11.24
CA GLU A 307 2.41 23.92 10.24
C GLU A 307 2.25 22.41 10.46
N LEU A 308 1.83 21.64 9.45
CA LEU A 308 1.58 20.19 9.49
C LEU A 308 0.36 19.74 10.31
N ASP A 309 -0.66 20.58 10.43
CA ASP A 309 -1.89 20.28 11.19
C ASP A 309 -2.60 18.99 10.68
N CYS A 310 -2.38 17.89 11.39
CA CYS A 310 -3.06 16.62 11.24
C CYS A 310 -2.97 15.96 9.86
N SER A 311 -1.82 15.96 9.20
CA SER A 311 -1.74 15.59 7.78
C SER A 311 -0.70 14.54 7.39
N VAL A 312 0.07 14.00 8.33
CA VAL A 312 1.17 13.07 8.01
C VAL A 312 0.85 11.64 8.43
N TYR A 313 0.94 10.71 7.48
CA TYR A 313 0.72 9.28 7.68
C TYR A 313 2.00 8.52 7.33
N ILE A 314 2.32 7.49 8.10
CA ILE A 314 3.38 6.52 7.79
C ILE A 314 2.72 5.18 7.57
N VAL A 315 2.91 4.59 6.40
CA VAL A 315 2.34 3.31 5.99
C VAL A 315 3.47 2.30 5.87
N ASP A 316 3.34 1.17 6.56
CA ASP A 316 4.18 0.00 6.33
C ASP A 316 3.59 -0.80 5.16
N LEU A 317 4.30 -0.85 4.03
CA LEU A 317 3.82 -1.51 2.82
C LEU A 317 3.89 -3.05 2.90
N GLU A 318 4.68 -3.61 3.82
CA GLU A 318 4.76 -5.05 4.06
C GLU A 318 3.63 -5.56 4.96
N THR A 319 3.13 -4.73 5.88
CA THR A 319 2.07 -5.15 6.82
C THR A 319 0.71 -4.50 6.55
N GLY A 320 0.69 -3.39 5.82
CA GLY A 320 -0.50 -2.56 5.64
C GLY A 320 -0.81 -1.66 6.84
N THR A 321 0.00 -1.69 7.90
CA THR A 321 -0.23 -0.88 9.10
C THR A 321 -0.02 0.60 8.79
N VAL A 322 -0.92 1.46 9.25
CA VAL A 322 -0.81 2.93 9.09
C VAL A 322 -0.70 3.60 10.45
N PHE A 323 0.32 4.44 10.62
CA PHE A 323 0.52 5.30 11.78
C PHE A 323 0.17 6.74 11.40
N PHE A 324 -0.75 7.35 12.14
CA PHE A 324 -1.22 8.72 11.90
C PHE A 324 -1.07 9.55 13.17
N LEU A 325 0.00 10.35 13.25
CA LEU A 325 0.17 11.34 14.31
C LEU A 325 -0.43 12.65 13.83
N TYR A 326 -1.42 13.16 14.55
CA TYR A 326 -2.15 14.33 14.11
C TYR A 326 -1.61 15.63 14.72
N ASP A 327 -1.43 15.68 16.03
CA ASP A 327 -0.81 16.80 16.76
C ASP A 327 -0.40 16.37 18.18
N ASP A 328 -0.36 17.30 19.15
CA ASP A 328 -0.06 17.01 20.56
C ASP A 328 -1.20 16.33 21.33
N ARG A 329 -2.41 16.25 20.79
CA ARG A 329 -3.59 15.65 21.42
C ARG A 329 -3.57 14.12 21.29
N GLY A 330 -3.06 13.58 20.18
CA GLY A 330 -3.03 12.13 19.99
C GLY A 330 -2.56 11.62 18.63
N MET A 331 -2.72 10.31 18.46
CA MET A 331 -2.44 9.59 17.22
C MET A 331 -3.40 8.41 17.02
N ASP A 332 -3.55 7.98 15.78
CA ASP A 332 -4.26 6.76 15.40
C ASP A 332 -3.30 5.72 14.80
N ILE A 333 -3.57 4.44 15.05
CA ILE A 333 -2.93 3.32 14.37
C ILE A 333 -4.02 2.48 13.69
N PHE A 334 -3.89 2.30 12.39
CA PHE A 334 -4.82 1.53 11.57
C PHE A 334 -4.21 0.18 11.18
N TYR A 335 -4.97 -0.90 11.37
CA TYR A 335 -4.59 -2.26 10.99
C TYR A 335 -5.56 -2.78 9.93
N GLU A 336 -5.05 -3.36 8.85
CA GLU A 336 -5.92 -3.86 7.77
C GLU A 336 -6.94 -4.90 8.24
N LEU A 337 -8.13 -4.83 7.67
CA LEU A 337 -9.18 -5.82 7.87
C LEU A 337 -8.78 -7.14 7.19
N SER A 338 -8.88 -8.25 7.93
CA SER A 338 -8.44 -9.59 7.51
C SER A 338 -9.56 -10.56 7.19
#